data_AF-A0A3T1AXT7-F1
#
_entry.id   AF-A0A3T1AXT7-F1
#
_cell.length_a   1.000
_cell.length_b   1.000
_cell.length_c   1.000
_cell.angle_alpha   90.00
_cell.angle_beta   90.00
_cell.angle_gamma   90.00
#
_symmetry.space_group_name_H-M   'P 1'
#
loop_
_entity.id
_entity.type
_entity.pdbx_description
1 polymer ?
#
loop_
_entity_poly.entity_id
_entity_poly.type
_entity_poly.pdbx_seq_one_letter_code
_entity_poly.pdbx_strand_id
1 'polypeptide(L)'
;MRKRDTPESTIPSLISSAWRTAPPVLRRFTIWVWGIGVVAVVLAVIADVRNQWGSLQFVTNIVAELICGLFALPLALVIITRLADYQVRELERARLEARYGAALKQLTASVRITTDYVEELVQDVTASTNAFVEATRVVNGRIADPDRARESAKMLQAHMDSQQWLFYERVVTPLRIDGNHLRRLLSERVRNGETTAESARFERIWNELESALRHQRQIMAAGHYELGRGVPNPNRTTRLRDAAIVHLHSVDHLLQLCGELEEFATSARPDPS
;
A
#
# COMPACT_ATOMS: atom_id res chain seq x y z
N MET A 1 11.85 -6.82 -20.54
CA MET A 1 11.58 -5.72 -21.50
C MET A 1 10.55 -6.18 -22.51
N ARG A 2 9.27 -5.82 -22.33
CA ARG A 2 8.19 -6.15 -23.26
C ARG A 2 7.90 -4.88 -24.07
N LYS A 3 8.21 -4.89 -25.37
CA LYS A 3 7.78 -3.85 -26.32
C LYS A 3 6.26 -3.75 -26.19
N ARG A 4 5.76 -2.63 -25.64
CA ARG A 4 4.37 -2.23 -25.83
C ARG A 4 4.29 -1.68 -27.23
N ASP A 5 3.73 -2.46 -28.14
CA ASP A 5 3.20 -1.94 -29.39
C ASP A 5 2.04 -1.02 -29.01
N THR A 6 2.30 0.27 -28.84
CA THR A 6 1.26 1.29 -28.91
C THR A 6 0.75 1.26 -30.34
N PRO A 7 -0.49 0.82 -30.60
CA PRO A 7 -1.05 0.95 -31.94
C PRO A 7 -0.98 2.43 -32.28
N GLU A 8 -0.36 2.76 -33.42
CA GLU A 8 -0.24 4.12 -33.93
C GLU A 8 -1.61 4.80 -33.87
N SER A 9 -1.82 5.60 -32.83
CA SER A 9 -3.09 6.26 -32.56
C SER A 9 -3.20 7.41 -33.55
N THR A 10 -3.73 7.11 -34.72
CA THR A 10 -3.98 8.12 -35.74
C THR A 10 -4.93 9.17 -35.15
N ILE A 11 -4.68 10.45 -35.42
CA ILE A 11 -5.54 11.59 -34.98
C ILE A 11 -7.05 11.29 -35.10
N PRO A 12 -7.58 10.69 -36.19
CA PRO A 12 -8.99 10.34 -36.28
C PRO A 12 -9.46 9.25 -35.29
N SER A 13 -8.61 8.30 -34.88
CA SER A 13 -8.97 7.29 -33.88
C SER A 13 -9.11 7.89 -32.48
N LEU A 14 -8.26 8.88 -32.17
CA LEU A 14 -8.35 9.65 -30.93
C LEU A 14 -9.65 10.44 -30.88
N ILE A 15 -10.03 11.12 -31.96
CA ILE A 15 -11.29 11.89 -32.05
C ILE A 15 -12.52 10.98 -31.95
N SER A 16 -12.53 9.84 -32.66
CA SER A 16 -13.62 8.86 -32.60
C SER A 16 -13.79 8.29 -31.20
N SER A 17 -12.69 7.89 -30.55
CA SER A 17 -12.74 7.42 -29.15
C SER A 17 -13.15 8.55 -28.20
N ALA A 18 -12.68 9.78 -28.45
CA ALA A 18 -13.02 10.96 -27.68
C ALA A 18 -14.52 11.21 -27.66
N TRP A 19 -15.14 11.17 -28.83
CA TRP A 19 -16.56 11.39 -29.02
C TRP A 19 -17.45 10.33 -28.35
N ARG A 20 -17.05 9.05 -28.38
CA ARG A 20 -17.84 7.96 -27.75
C ARG A 20 -17.91 8.07 -26.24
N THR A 21 -16.89 8.67 -25.64
CA THR A 21 -16.68 8.72 -24.20
C THR A 21 -16.98 10.11 -23.61
N ALA A 22 -17.27 11.10 -24.46
CA ALA A 22 -17.64 12.43 -24.02
C ALA A 22 -18.99 12.44 -23.27
N PRO A 23 -19.17 13.32 -22.27
CA PRO A 23 -20.42 13.45 -21.54
C PRO A 23 -21.60 13.68 -22.49
N PRO A 24 -22.79 13.10 -22.22
CA PRO A 24 -23.95 13.19 -23.11
C PRO A 24 -24.41 14.64 -23.33
N VAL A 25 -24.24 15.50 -22.32
CA VAL A 25 -24.53 16.94 -22.41
C VAL A 25 -23.65 17.61 -23.45
N LEU A 26 -22.36 17.29 -23.45
CA LEU A 26 -21.34 17.87 -24.33
C LEU A 26 -21.56 17.43 -25.78
N ARG A 27 -21.91 16.15 -26.00
CA ARG A 27 -22.30 15.64 -27.32
C ARG A 27 -23.54 16.36 -27.86
N ARG A 28 -24.57 16.57 -27.03
CA ARG A 28 -25.78 17.30 -27.43
C ARG A 28 -25.44 18.75 -27.81
N PHE A 29 -24.65 19.43 -26.98
CA PHE A 29 -24.20 20.79 -27.27
C PHE A 29 -23.45 20.89 -28.60
N THR A 30 -22.46 20.03 -28.83
CA THR A 30 -21.70 20.01 -30.08
C THR A 30 -22.60 19.73 -31.30
N ILE A 31 -23.55 18.80 -31.20
CA ILE A 31 -24.51 18.51 -32.27
C ILE A 31 -25.37 19.75 -32.58
N TRP A 32 -25.86 20.45 -31.55
CA TRP A 32 -26.62 21.69 -31.72
C TRP A 32 -25.81 22.79 -32.39
N VAL A 33 -24.58 23.01 -31.92
CA VAL A 33 -23.67 24.05 -32.45
C VAL A 33 -23.30 23.76 -33.90
N TRP A 34 -22.97 22.52 -34.25
CA TRP A 34 -22.71 22.13 -35.63
C TRP A 34 -23.97 22.23 -36.50
N GLY A 35 -25.14 21.86 -35.97
CA GLY A 35 -26.41 22.05 -36.67
C GLY A 35 -26.65 23.52 -37.04
N ILE A 36 -26.45 24.43 -36.08
CA ILE A 36 -26.53 25.88 -36.32
C ILE A 36 -25.48 26.32 -37.33
N GLY A 37 -24.25 25.83 -37.23
CA GLY A 37 -23.16 26.14 -38.17
C GLY A 37 -23.46 25.71 -39.60
N VAL A 38 -23.99 24.49 -39.80
CA VAL A 38 -24.40 24.00 -41.14
C VAL A 38 -25.52 24.87 -41.70
N VAL A 39 -26.54 25.20 -40.89
CA VAL A 39 -27.63 26.09 -41.32
C VAL A 39 -27.09 27.47 -41.72
N ALA A 40 -26.16 28.03 -40.95
CA ALA A 40 -25.52 29.30 -41.26
C ALA A 40 -24.71 29.25 -42.57
N VAL A 41 -23.96 28.17 -42.82
CA VAL A 41 -23.24 27.93 -44.09
C VAL A 41 -24.21 27.89 -45.27
N VAL A 42 -25.29 27.11 -45.16
CA VAL A 42 -26.28 26.99 -46.23
C VAL A 42 -26.92 28.34 -46.56
N LEU A 43 -27.31 29.11 -45.54
CA LEU A 43 -27.85 30.45 -45.73
C LEU A 43 -26.83 31.40 -46.37
N ALA A 44 -25.56 31.33 -45.96
CA ALA A 44 -24.49 32.15 -46.54
C ALA A 44 -24.27 31.84 -48.03
N VAL A 45 -24.28 30.55 -48.41
CA VAL A 45 -24.17 30.11 -49.81
C VAL A 45 -25.39 30.57 -50.62
N ILE A 46 -26.61 30.46 -50.08
CA ILE A 46 -27.82 30.94 -50.77
C ILE A 46 -27.76 32.46 -50.99
N ALA A 47 -27.32 33.23 -50.00
CA ALA A 47 -27.15 34.67 -50.11
C ALA A 47 -26.08 35.04 -51.15
N ASP A 48 -25.02 34.24 -51.26
CA ASP A 48 -23.95 34.40 -52.24
C ASP A 48 -24.40 34.15 -53.67
N VAL A 49 -25.12 33.05 -53.91
CA VAL A 49 -25.72 32.74 -55.22
C VAL A 49 -26.71 33.83 -55.67
N ARG A 50 -27.40 34.48 -54.72
CA ARG A 50 -28.31 35.61 -55.00
C ARG A 50 -27.61 36.96 -55.14
N ASN A 51 -26.27 36.99 -55.10
CA ASN A 51 -25.44 38.20 -55.13
C ASN A 51 -25.85 39.25 -54.08
N GLN A 52 -26.37 38.82 -52.93
CA GLN A 52 -26.82 39.72 -51.87
C GLN A 52 -25.63 40.35 -51.11
N TRP A 53 -24.43 39.80 -51.27
CA TRP A 53 -23.20 40.28 -50.64
C TRP A 53 -22.50 41.41 -51.38
N GLY A 54 -22.99 41.81 -52.57
CA GLY A 54 -22.28 42.69 -53.51
C GLY A 54 -21.75 44.03 -52.97
N SER A 55 -22.21 44.48 -51.80
CA SER A 55 -21.70 45.68 -51.11
C SER A 55 -21.25 45.48 -49.66
N LEU A 56 -21.29 44.24 -49.12
CA LEU A 56 -21.14 43.94 -47.69
C LEU A 56 -19.97 42.98 -47.39
N GLN A 57 -18.80 43.22 -47.96
CA GLN A 57 -17.59 42.39 -47.74
C GLN A 57 -17.20 42.23 -46.26
N PHE A 58 -17.54 43.21 -45.40
CA PHE A 58 -17.32 43.10 -43.97
C PHE A 58 -18.19 42.03 -43.30
N VAL A 59 -19.45 41.89 -43.74
CA VAL A 59 -20.40 40.94 -43.13
C VAL A 59 -20.06 39.50 -43.53
N THR A 60 -19.62 39.28 -44.78
CA THR A 60 -19.15 37.95 -45.22
C THR A 60 -17.96 37.46 -44.40
N ASN A 61 -17.02 38.35 -44.06
CA ASN A 61 -15.87 38.01 -43.21
C ASN A 61 -16.31 37.61 -41.79
N ILE A 62 -17.21 38.39 -41.16
CA ILE A 62 -17.73 38.06 -39.82
C ILE A 62 -18.46 36.71 -39.84
N VAL A 63 -19.28 36.46 -40.85
CA VAL A 63 -20.03 35.21 -40.98
C VAL A 63 -19.08 34.02 -41.17
N ALA A 64 -18.02 34.17 -41.97
CA ALA A 64 -17.02 33.13 -42.15
C ALA A 64 -16.26 32.82 -40.85
N GLU A 65 -15.85 33.84 -40.09
CA GLU A 65 -15.20 33.65 -38.79
C GLU A 65 -16.15 32.99 -37.78
N LEU A 66 -17.42 33.40 -37.74
CA LEU A 66 -18.43 32.80 -36.86
C LEU A 66 -18.64 31.32 -37.19
N ILE A 67 -18.80 30.98 -38.48
CA ILE A 67 -18.93 29.60 -38.95
C ILE A 67 -17.69 28.80 -38.53
N CYS A 68 -16.50 29.33 -38.76
CA CYS A 68 -15.25 28.66 -38.38
C CYS A 68 -15.21 28.40 -36.86
N GLY A 69 -15.59 29.39 -36.05
CA GLY A 69 -15.70 29.27 -34.60
C GLY A 69 -16.72 28.21 -34.14
N LEU A 70 -17.89 28.12 -34.79
CA LEU A 70 -18.93 27.13 -34.49
C LEU A 70 -18.44 25.69 -34.71
N PHE A 71 -17.53 25.45 -35.67
CA PHE A 71 -16.94 24.12 -35.86
C PHE A 71 -15.71 23.89 -34.99
N ALA A 72 -14.83 24.88 -34.86
CA ALA A 72 -13.56 24.76 -34.15
C ALA A 72 -13.73 24.68 -32.62
N LEU A 73 -14.64 25.47 -32.04
CA LEU A 73 -14.80 25.58 -30.59
C LEU A 73 -15.26 24.26 -29.93
N PRO A 74 -16.29 23.56 -30.44
CA PRO A 74 -16.68 22.27 -29.86
C PRO A 74 -15.58 21.20 -30.00
N LEU A 75 -14.86 21.21 -31.13
CA LEU A 75 -13.74 20.29 -31.36
C LEU A 75 -12.61 20.53 -30.34
N ALA A 76 -12.24 21.80 -30.16
CA ALA A 76 -11.25 22.20 -29.16
C ALA A 76 -11.67 21.78 -27.75
N LEU A 77 -12.95 21.96 -27.39
CA LEU A 77 -13.48 21.59 -26.07
C LEU A 77 -13.38 20.07 -25.81
N VAL A 78 -13.68 19.25 -26.82
CA VAL A 78 -13.55 17.78 -26.73
C VAL A 78 -12.08 17.36 -26.58
N ILE A 79 -11.17 18.00 -27.31
CA ILE A 79 -9.73 17.70 -27.21
C ILE A 79 -9.19 18.11 -25.83
N ILE A 80 -9.53 19.31 -25.35
CA ILE A 80 -9.08 19.82 -24.04
C ILE A 80 -9.59 18.93 -22.90
N THR A 81 -10.87 18.52 -22.93
CA THR A 81 -11.41 17.63 -21.89
C THR A 81 -10.69 16.29 -21.84
N ARG A 82 -10.33 15.72 -23.00
CA ARG A 82 -9.52 14.49 -23.04
C ARG A 82 -8.08 14.68 -22.58
N LEU A 83 -7.45 15.79 -22.96
CA LEU A 83 -6.12 16.13 -22.47
C LEU A 83 -6.12 16.33 -20.96
N ALA A 84 -7.13 16.99 -20.41
CA ALA A 84 -7.29 17.17 -18.97
C ALA A 84 -7.46 15.83 -18.25
N ASP A 85 -8.34 14.94 -18.74
CA ASP A 85 -8.50 13.60 -18.18
C ASP A 85 -7.20 12.79 -18.22
N TYR A 86 -6.45 12.89 -19.32
CA TYR A 86 -5.17 12.21 -19.46
C TYR A 86 -4.13 12.77 -18.48
N GLN A 87 -4.02 14.09 -18.37
CA GLN A 87 -3.12 14.75 -17.43
C GLN A 87 -3.45 14.40 -15.98
N VAL A 88 -4.74 14.37 -15.61
CA VAL A 88 -5.17 13.97 -14.27
C VAL A 88 -4.77 12.53 -13.98
N ARG A 89 -5.01 11.59 -14.91
CA ARG A 89 -4.62 10.18 -14.73
C ARG A 89 -3.11 10.00 -14.60
N GLU A 90 -2.33 10.74 -15.38
CA GLU A 90 -0.87 10.65 -15.32
C GLU A 90 -0.33 11.24 -14.02
N LEU A 91 -0.89 12.36 -13.56
CA LEU A 91 -0.59 12.93 -12.25
C LEU A 91 -1.00 12.00 -11.10
N GLU A 92 -2.16 11.35 -11.21
CA GLU A 92 -2.62 10.36 -10.22
C GLU A 92 -1.70 9.16 -10.14
N ARG A 93 -1.21 8.66 -11.28
CA ARG A 93 -0.21 7.58 -11.33
C ARG A 93 1.10 7.99 -10.66
N ALA A 94 1.67 9.14 -11.04
CA ALA A 94 2.90 9.63 -10.45
C ALA A 94 2.76 9.85 -8.93
N ARG A 95 1.61 10.38 -8.47
CA ARG A 95 1.31 10.53 -7.04
C ARG A 95 1.13 9.20 -6.33
N LEU A 96 0.52 8.21 -6.98
CA LEU A 96 0.37 6.86 -6.41
C LEU A 96 1.72 6.18 -6.29
N GLU A 97 2.58 6.29 -7.30
CA GLU A 97 3.93 5.75 -7.32
C GLU A 97 4.82 6.40 -6.26
N ALA A 98 4.77 7.72 -6.11
CA ALA A 98 5.48 8.44 -5.06
C ALA A 98 5.02 8.01 -3.64
N ARG A 99 3.71 7.88 -3.42
CA ARG A 99 3.14 7.39 -2.15
C ARG A 99 3.54 5.95 -1.87
N TYR A 100 3.53 5.10 -2.89
CA TYR A 100 3.97 3.71 -2.79
C TYR A 100 5.45 3.61 -2.42
N GLY A 101 6.32 4.35 -3.11
CA GLY A 101 7.75 4.41 -2.78
C GLY A 101 8.02 4.97 -1.39
N ALA A 102 7.25 5.96 -0.93
CA ALA A 102 7.35 6.48 0.44
C ALA A 102 6.90 5.44 1.48
N ALA A 103 5.79 4.73 1.23
CA ALA A 103 5.28 3.67 2.10
C ALA A 103 6.28 2.50 2.21
N LEU A 104 6.93 2.11 1.11
CA LEU A 104 8.01 1.11 1.15
C LEU A 104 9.19 1.54 2.02
N LYS A 105 9.61 2.81 1.93
CA LYS A 105 10.68 3.35 2.78
C LYS A 105 10.29 3.36 4.26
N GLN A 106 9.07 3.78 4.57
CA GLN A 106 8.54 3.78 5.94
C GLN A 106 8.48 2.36 6.50
N LEU A 107 7.91 1.43 5.74
CA LEU A 107 7.86 0.02 6.14
C LEU A 107 9.26 -0.56 6.38
N THR A 108 10.21 -0.28 5.48
CA THR A 108 11.60 -0.73 5.65
C THR A 108 12.22 -0.18 6.94
N ALA A 109 12.00 1.10 7.24
CA ALA A 109 12.48 1.70 8.48
C ALA A 109 11.85 1.05 9.71
N SER A 110 10.53 0.83 9.70
CA SER A 110 9.80 0.17 10.79
C SER A 110 10.22 -1.29 10.98
N VAL A 111 10.50 -2.01 9.88
CA VAL A 111 11.04 -3.38 9.92
C VAL A 111 12.45 -3.42 10.51
N ARG A 112 13.31 -2.46 10.16
CA ARG A 112 14.66 -2.36 10.76
C ARG A 112 14.60 -2.07 12.25
N ILE A 113 13.82 -1.08 12.66
CA ILE A 113 13.61 -0.76 14.08
C ILE A 113 13.06 -1.99 14.82
N THR A 114 12.15 -2.72 14.19
CA THR A 114 11.62 -3.98 14.74
C THR A 114 12.72 -5.02 14.89
N THR A 115 13.53 -5.21 13.86
CA THR A 115 14.62 -6.20 13.85
C THR A 115 15.64 -5.88 14.93
N ASP A 116 16.13 -4.64 14.98
CA ASP A 116 17.10 -4.17 15.99
C ASP A 116 16.56 -4.38 17.41
N TYR A 117 15.31 -4.01 17.65
CA TYR A 117 14.67 -4.17 18.96
C TYR A 117 14.45 -5.65 19.33
N VAL A 118 14.06 -6.48 18.37
CA VAL A 118 13.87 -7.91 18.59
C VAL A 118 15.21 -8.59 18.86
N GLU A 119 16.27 -8.24 18.15
CA GLU A 119 17.62 -8.77 18.39
C GLU A 119 18.14 -8.41 19.79
N GLU A 120 17.97 -7.16 20.22
CA GLU A 120 18.28 -6.71 21.59
C GLU A 120 17.46 -7.52 22.62
N LEU A 121 16.15 -7.64 22.39
CA LEU A 121 15.24 -8.39 23.25
C LEU A 121 15.64 -9.88 23.35
N VAL A 122 16.04 -10.51 22.24
CA VAL A 122 16.45 -11.92 22.22
C VAL A 122 17.63 -12.13 23.16
N GLN A 123 18.61 -11.23 23.18
CA GLN A 123 19.79 -11.38 24.04
C GLN A 123 19.38 -11.39 25.52
N ASP A 124 18.56 -10.42 25.93
CA ASP A 124 18.09 -10.28 27.32
C ASP A 124 17.17 -11.42 27.75
N VAL A 125 16.20 -11.78 26.90
CA VAL A 125 15.25 -12.86 27.17
C VAL A 125 15.95 -14.21 27.18
N THR A 126 16.93 -14.44 26.30
CA THR A 126 17.73 -15.68 26.30
C THR A 126 18.55 -15.80 27.57
N ALA A 127 19.22 -14.73 27.99
CA ALA A 127 20.00 -14.72 29.23
C ALA A 127 19.10 -14.99 30.46
N SER A 128 17.98 -14.30 30.56
CA SER A 128 17.01 -14.48 31.66
C SER A 128 16.36 -15.87 31.64
N THR A 129 16.08 -16.41 30.46
CA THR A 129 15.52 -17.76 30.27
C THR A 129 16.54 -18.82 30.68
N ASN A 130 17.79 -18.71 30.24
CA ASN A 130 18.85 -19.65 30.60
C ASN A 130 19.09 -19.68 32.11
N ALA A 131 19.13 -18.51 32.76
CA ALA A 131 19.25 -18.40 34.21
C ALA A 131 18.09 -19.09 34.94
N PHE A 132 16.86 -18.94 34.43
CA PHE A 132 15.68 -19.63 34.97
C PHE A 132 15.73 -21.15 34.75
N VAL A 133 16.10 -21.61 33.55
CA VAL A 133 16.21 -23.04 33.23
C VAL A 133 17.27 -23.72 34.10
N GLU A 134 18.41 -23.05 34.34
CA GLU A 134 19.46 -23.53 35.23
C GLU A 134 18.97 -23.60 36.69
N ALA A 135 18.36 -22.52 37.19
CA ALA A 135 17.85 -22.45 38.55
C ALA A 135 16.74 -23.46 38.84
N THR A 136 15.95 -23.81 37.82
CA THR A 136 14.81 -24.73 37.95
C THR A 136 15.15 -26.19 37.67
N ARG A 137 16.43 -26.54 37.52
CA ARG A 137 16.86 -27.91 37.27
C ARG A 137 16.29 -28.88 38.32
N VAL A 138 15.60 -29.91 37.85
CA VAL A 138 14.97 -30.93 38.69
C VAL A 138 15.96 -32.10 38.88
N VAL A 139 16.31 -32.40 40.12
CA VAL A 139 17.18 -33.52 40.51
C VAL A 139 16.38 -34.44 41.45
N ASN A 140 16.26 -35.72 41.10
CA ASN A 140 15.48 -36.70 41.86
C ASN A 140 14.02 -36.28 42.14
N GLY A 141 13.37 -35.65 41.16
CA GLY A 141 11.97 -35.21 41.25
C GLY A 141 11.73 -33.97 42.11
N ARG A 142 12.79 -33.30 42.58
CA ARG A 142 12.72 -32.04 43.33
C ARG A 142 13.53 -30.95 42.63
N ILE A 143 13.14 -29.70 42.78
CA ILE A 143 13.92 -28.56 42.30
C ILE A 143 15.20 -28.49 43.14
N ALA A 144 16.36 -28.39 42.48
CA ALA A 144 17.65 -28.40 43.15
C ALA A 144 17.84 -27.19 44.09
N ASP A 145 17.35 -26.01 43.68
CA ASP A 145 17.41 -24.77 44.45
C ASP A 145 16.09 -23.99 44.32
N PRO A 146 15.12 -24.19 45.22
CA PRO A 146 13.79 -23.60 45.12
C PRO A 146 13.77 -22.08 45.32
N ASP A 147 14.71 -21.51 46.09
CA ASP A 147 14.78 -20.08 46.34
C ASP A 147 15.35 -19.34 45.12
N ARG A 148 16.42 -19.86 44.53
CA ARG A 148 16.99 -19.34 43.27
C ARG A 148 16.02 -19.51 42.10
N ALA A 149 15.27 -20.61 42.05
CA ALA A 149 14.19 -20.82 41.08
C ALA A 149 13.09 -19.76 41.22
N ARG A 150 12.74 -19.37 42.45
CA ARG A 150 11.72 -18.34 42.71
C ARG A 150 12.20 -16.94 42.34
N GLU A 151 13.46 -16.62 42.65
CA GLU A 151 14.06 -15.33 42.30
C GLU A 151 14.19 -15.17 40.79
N SER A 152 14.73 -16.17 40.09
CA SER A 152 14.83 -16.18 38.62
C SER A 152 13.45 -16.11 37.95
N ALA A 153 12.42 -16.78 38.50
CA ALA A 153 11.05 -16.66 38.00
C ALA A 153 10.51 -15.23 38.10
N LYS A 154 10.77 -14.51 39.21
CA LYS A 154 10.35 -13.12 39.40
C LYS A 154 11.08 -12.17 38.43
N MET A 155 12.39 -12.37 38.24
CA MET A 155 13.17 -11.57 37.28
C MET A 155 12.67 -11.79 35.86
N LEU A 156 12.43 -13.05 35.47
CA LEU A 156 11.85 -13.38 34.17
C LEU A 156 10.47 -12.74 33.98
N GLN A 157 9.60 -12.79 35.00
CA GLN A 157 8.29 -12.14 34.95
C GLN A 157 8.39 -10.62 34.79
N ALA A 158 9.26 -9.97 35.57
CA ALA A 158 9.46 -8.51 35.48
C ALA A 158 9.99 -8.08 34.10
N HIS A 159 10.92 -8.86 33.53
CA HIS A 159 11.39 -8.63 32.16
C HIS A 159 10.29 -8.86 31.14
N MET A 160 9.52 -9.94 31.24
CA MET A 160 8.41 -10.22 30.32
C MET A 160 7.35 -9.10 30.35
N ASP A 161 6.98 -8.59 31.53
CA ASP A 161 5.94 -7.56 31.65
C ASP A 161 6.36 -6.22 31.02
N SER A 162 7.60 -5.79 31.29
CA SER A 162 8.16 -4.56 30.70
C SER A 162 8.31 -4.69 29.19
N GLN A 163 8.89 -5.81 28.74
CA GLN A 163 9.19 -6.03 27.33
C GLN A 163 7.95 -6.30 26.49
N GLN A 164 6.92 -6.96 27.05
CA GLN A 164 5.67 -7.20 26.34
C GLN A 164 4.97 -5.88 25.99
N TRP A 165 4.88 -4.94 26.93
CA TRP A 165 4.27 -3.64 26.66
C TRP A 165 5.03 -2.85 25.60
N LEU A 166 6.36 -2.76 25.76
CA LEU A 166 7.24 -2.06 24.81
C LEU A 166 7.21 -2.70 23.41
N PHE A 167 7.21 -4.02 23.32
CA PHE A 167 7.08 -4.74 22.05
C PHE A 167 5.77 -4.39 21.32
N TYR A 168 4.64 -4.34 22.03
CA TYR A 168 3.37 -3.97 21.39
C TYR A 168 3.34 -2.52 20.92
N GLU A 169 3.81 -1.60 21.75
CA GLU A 169 3.77 -0.18 21.45
C GLU A 169 4.79 0.22 20.38
N ARG A 170 6.02 -0.27 20.48
CA ARG A 170 7.15 0.17 19.64
C ARG A 170 7.35 -0.66 18.38
N VAL A 171 6.94 -1.92 18.38
CA VAL A 171 7.15 -2.84 17.25
C VAL A 171 5.85 -3.12 16.52
N VAL A 172 4.86 -3.69 17.21
CA VAL A 172 3.65 -4.21 16.55
C VAL A 172 2.81 -3.08 15.96
N THR A 173 2.68 -1.97 16.67
CA THR A 173 1.79 -0.87 16.26
C THR A 173 2.31 -0.14 15.01
N PRO A 174 3.57 0.34 14.96
CA PRO A 174 4.11 1.00 13.78
C PRO A 174 4.12 0.06 12.56
N LEU A 175 4.58 -1.18 12.74
CA LEU A 175 4.63 -2.16 11.66
C LEU A 175 3.23 -2.40 11.07
N ARG A 176 2.20 -2.51 11.91
CA ARG A 176 0.80 -2.63 11.46
C ARG A 176 0.27 -1.40 10.74
N ILE A 177 0.61 -0.21 11.19
CA ILE A 177 0.18 1.03 10.52
C ILE A 177 0.77 1.07 9.11
N ASP A 178 2.08 0.85 8.99
CA ASP A 178 2.78 0.93 7.71
C ASP A 178 2.39 -0.22 6.77
N GLY A 179 2.26 -1.44 7.30
CA GLY A 179 1.80 -2.59 6.53
C GLY A 179 0.38 -2.41 5.99
N ASN A 180 -0.55 -1.91 6.80
CA ASN A 180 -1.91 -1.61 6.33
C ASN A 180 -1.94 -0.45 5.32
N HIS A 181 -1.07 0.54 5.48
CA HIS A 181 -0.93 1.61 4.51
C HIS A 181 -0.46 1.09 3.16
N LEU A 182 0.58 0.24 3.14
CA LEU A 182 1.10 -0.38 1.92
C LEU A 182 0.07 -1.31 1.27
N ARG A 183 -0.65 -2.10 2.07
CA ARG A 183 -1.75 -2.97 1.62
C ARG A 183 -2.80 -2.19 0.84
N ARG A 184 -3.21 -1.03 1.37
CA ARG A 184 -4.19 -0.15 0.72
C ARG A 184 -3.65 0.35 -0.62
N LEU A 185 -2.40 0.80 -0.68
CA LEU A 185 -1.77 1.29 -1.92
C LEU A 185 -1.64 0.17 -2.97
N LEU A 186 -1.28 -1.04 -2.58
CA LEU A 186 -1.24 -2.20 -3.48
C LEU A 186 -2.63 -2.51 -4.04
N SER A 187 -3.68 -2.44 -3.22
CA SER A 187 -5.05 -2.61 -3.69
C SER A 187 -5.48 -1.53 -4.69
N GLU A 188 -5.04 -0.27 -4.49
CA GLU A 188 -5.27 0.84 -5.42
C GLU A 188 -4.53 0.60 -6.75
N ARG A 189 -3.28 0.13 -6.71
CA ARG A 189 -2.50 -0.24 -7.92
C ARG A 189 -3.15 -1.38 -8.70
N VAL A 190 -3.63 -2.43 -8.02
CA VAL A 190 -4.36 -3.54 -8.67
C VAL A 190 -5.65 -3.05 -9.33
N ARG A 191 -6.42 -2.17 -8.67
CA ARG A 191 -7.63 -1.54 -9.27
C ARG A 191 -7.30 -0.71 -10.51
N ASN A 192 -6.10 -0.13 -10.56
CA ASN A 192 -5.60 0.64 -11.71
C ASN A 192 -4.99 -0.23 -12.83
N GLY A 193 -5.06 -1.56 -12.71
CA GLY A 193 -4.64 -2.51 -13.74
C GLY A 193 -3.19 -2.98 -13.65
N GLU A 194 -2.52 -2.76 -12.51
CA GLU A 194 -1.15 -3.23 -12.28
C GLU A 194 -1.10 -4.70 -11.81
N THR A 195 0.11 -5.28 -11.81
CA THR A 195 0.33 -6.72 -11.60
C THR A 195 -0.09 -7.19 -10.20
N THR A 196 -0.87 -8.27 -10.16
CA THR A 196 -1.37 -8.90 -8.91
C THR A 196 -0.31 -9.69 -8.14
N ALA A 197 0.82 -10.01 -8.75
CA ALA A 197 1.85 -10.85 -8.16
C ALA A 197 2.54 -10.21 -6.93
N GLU A 198 2.86 -8.90 -7.00
CA GLU A 198 3.44 -8.16 -5.88
C GLU A 198 2.46 -8.08 -4.70
N SER A 199 1.20 -7.77 -4.99
CA SER A 199 0.14 -7.74 -3.98
C SER A 199 -0.04 -9.10 -3.31
N ALA A 200 -0.02 -10.20 -4.08
CA ALA A 200 -0.15 -11.54 -3.54
C ALA A 200 1.08 -11.96 -2.71
N ARG A 201 2.30 -11.57 -3.13
CA ARG A 201 3.53 -11.80 -2.36
C ARG A 201 3.48 -11.06 -1.03
N PHE A 202 3.15 -9.77 -1.05
CA PHE A 202 3.01 -8.97 0.16
C PHE A 202 1.96 -9.55 1.12
N GLU A 203 0.76 -9.85 0.63
CA GLU A 203 -0.32 -10.40 1.46
C GLU A 203 0.07 -11.72 2.13
N ARG A 204 0.84 -12.59 1.46
CA ARG A 204 1.34 -13.81 2.07
C ARG A 204 2.26 -13.52 3.27
N ILE A 205 3.32 -12.74 3.04
CA ILE A 205 4.30 -12.37 4.07
C ILE A 205 3.59 -11.66 5.23
N TRP A 206 2.68 -10.73 4.90
CA TRP A 206 1.93 -9.96 5.89
C TRP A 206 1.03 -10.83 6.77
N ASN A 207 0.30 -11.78 6.18
CA ASN A 207 -0.57 -12.68 6.94
C ASN A 207 0.23 -13.65 7.82
N GLU A 208 1.38 -14.13 7.33
CA GLU A 208 2.31 -14.96 8.12
C GLU A 208 2.87 -14.17 9.31
N LEU A 209 3.29 -12.91 9.09
CA LEU A 209 3.76 -12.01 10.14
C LEU A 209 2.68 -11.72 11.19
N GLU A 210 1.46 -11.40 10.75
CA GLU A 210 0.34 -11.21 11.68
C GLU A 210 0.01 -12.47 12.48
N SER A 211 0.11 -13.64 11.86
CA SER A 211 -0.08 -14.92 12.53
C SER A 211 1.00 -15.15 13.59
N ALA A 212 2.28 -14.92 13.25
CA ALA A 212 3.41 -15.06 14.16
C ALA A 212 3.31 -14.11 15.36
N LEU A 213 2.94 -12.84 15.13
CA LEU A 213 2.74 -11.85 16.20
C LEU A 213 1.61 -12.25 17.15
N ARG A 214 0.50 -12.78 16.62
CA ARG A 214 -0.60 -13.31 17.45
C ARG A 214 -0.16 -14.52 18.26
N HIS A 215 0.63 -15.41 17.66
CA HIS A 215 1.15 -16.58 18.34
C HIS A 215 2.09 -16.20 19.49
N GLN A 216 3.02 -15.26 19.25
CA GLN A 216 3.91 -14.71 20.29
C GLN A 216 3.11 -14.09 21.44
N ARG A 217 2.01 -13.38 21.16
CA ARG A 217 1.09 -12.89 22.20
C ARG A 217 0.58 -13.99 23.11
N GLN A 218 0.13 -15.09 22.51
CA GLN A 218 -0.46 -16.20 23.23
C GLN A 218 0.59 -16.89 24.10
N ILE A 219 1.81 -17.07 23.58
CA ILE A 219 2.94 -17.63 24.34
C ILE A 219 3.28 -16.73 25.54
N MET A 220 3.41 -15.42 25.33
CA MET A 220 3.70 -14.47 26.42
C MET A 220 2.60 -14.47 27.49
N ALA A 221 1.33 -14.47 27.07
CA ALA A 221 0.21 -14.53 28.00
C ALA A 221 0.17 -15.84 28.81
N ALA A 222 0.49 -16.97 28.17
CA ALA A 222 0.58 -18.26 28.85
C ALA A 222 1.74 -18.29 29.86
N GLY A 223 2.91 -17.76 29.49
CA GLY A 223 4.07 -17.63 30.37
C GLY A 223 3.76 -16.75 31.59
N HIS A 224 3.18 -15.56 31.37
CA HIS A 224 2.75 -14.66 32.43
C HIS A 224 1.76 -15.33 33.40
N TYR A 225 0.78 -16.06 32.86
CA TYR A 225 -0.20 -16.78 33.68
C TYR A 225 0.44 -17.87 34.55
N GLU A 226 1.40 -18.65 34.01
CA GLU A 226 2.09 -19.67 34.80
C GLU A 226 3.03 -19.07 35.86
N LEU A 227 3.68 -17.94 35.58
CA LEU A 227 4.54 -17.21 36.53
C LEU A 227 3.72 -16.58 37.67
N GLY A 228 2.53 -16.04 37.38
CA GLY A 228 1.63 -15.44 38.36
C GLY A 228 1.03 -16.42 39.40
N ARG A 229 1.18 -17.74 39.19
CA ARG A 229 0.60 -18.77 40.06
C ARG A 229 1.49 -19.21 41.25
N GLY A 230 2.57 -18.49 41.54
CA GLY A 230 3.43 -18.72 42.72
C GLY A 230 4.56 -19.74 42.50
N VAL A 231 5.07 -20.37 43.57
CA VAL A 231 6.27 -21.23 43.54
C VAL A 231 6.11 -22.38 42.52
N PRO A 232 7.05 -22.56 41.57
CA PRO A 232 6.97 -23.62 40.58
C PRO A 232 7.05 -25.01 41.25
N ASN A 233 6.13 -25.92 40.89
CA ASN A 233 6.31 -27.34 41.13
C ASN A 233 7.03 -27.97 39.90
N PRO A 234 7.59 -29.19 39.99
CA PRO A 234 8.37 -29.79 38.89
C PRO A 234 7.65 -29.81 37.54
N ASN A 235 6.34 -30.13 37.54
CA ASN A 235 5.54 -30.15 36.32
C ASN A 235 5.32 -28.74 35.73
N ARG A 236 5.15 -27.72 36.58
CA ARG A 236 5.03 -26.33 36.15
C ARG A 236 6.36 -25.80 35.61
N THR A 237 7.46 -26.16 36.26
CA THR A 237 8.81 -25.85 35.77
C THR A 237 9.03 -26.38 34.36
N THR A 238 8.67 -27.64 34.08
CA THR A 238 8.77 -28.20 32.73
C THR A 238 7.94 -27.41 31.72
N ARG A 239 6.69 -27.06 32.07
CA ARG A 239 5.83 -26.24 31.19
C ARG A 239 6.39 -24.84 30.93
N LEU A 240 6.94 -24.18 31.96
CA LEU A 240 7.58 -22.87 31.82
C LEU A 240 8.81 -22.93 30.92
N ARG A 241 9.63 -23.97 31.07
CA ARG A 241 10.78 -24.23 30.18
C ARG A 241 10.33 -24.43 28.74
N ASP A 242 9.34 -25.30 28.50
CA ASP A 242 8.86 -25.59 27.16
C ASP A 242 8.23 -24.35 26.51
N ALA A 243 7.49 -23.54 27.28
CA ALA A 243 6.95 -22.25 26.83
C ALA A 243 8.06 -21.24 26.47
N ALA A 244 9.16 -21.22 27.23
CA ALA A 244 10.30 -20.35 26.93
C ALA A 244 11.06 -20.79 25.67
N ILE A 245 11.20 -22.09 25.42
CA ILE A 245 11.78 -22.62 24.17
C ILE A 245 10.90 -22.24 22.98
N VAL A 246 9.58 -22.43 23.10
CA VAL A 246 8.63 -22.04 22.05
C VAL A 246 8.65 -20.53 21.81
N HIS A 247 8.84 -19.73 22.86
CA HIS A 247 9.03 -18.29 22.73
C HIS A 247 10.26 -17.95 21.88
N LEU A 248 11.42 -18.54 22.16
CA LEU A 248 12.64 -18.31 21.37
C LEU A 248 12.43 -18.64 19.88
N HIS A 249 11.88 -19.82 19.57
CA HIS A 249 11.58 -20.18 18.17
C HIS A 249 10.59 -19.22 17.50
N SER A 250 9.59 -18.71 18.25
CA SER A 250 8.65 -17.74 17.70
C SER A 250 9.33 -16.41 17.36
N VAL A 251 10.38 -16.03 18.11
CA VAL A 251 11.14 -14.82 17.85
C VAL A 251 12.06 -14.99 16.64
N ASP A 252 12.74 -16.13 16.50
CA ASP A 252 13.54 -16.44 15.29
C ASP A 252 12.68 -16.38 14.02
N HIS A 253 11.47 -16.94 14.09
CA HIS A 253 10.53 -16.90 12.97
C HIS A 253 10.09 -15.47 12.63
N LEU A 254 9.91 -14.61 13.63
CA LEU A 254 9.58 -13.19 13.41
C LEU A 254 10.73 -12.44 12.73
N LEU A 255 11.98 -12.69 13.15
CA LEU A 255 13.16 -12.10 12.51
C LEU A 255 13.26 -12.54 11.04
N GLN A 256 12.99 -13.81 10.74
CA GLN A 256 12.95 -14.30 9.35
C GLN A 256 11.89 -13.54 8.53
N LEU A 257 10.67 -13.41 9.03
CA LEU A 257 9.58 -12.71 8.33
C LEU A 257 9.85 -11.22 8.16
N CYS A 258 10.51 -10.58 9.13
CA CYS A 258 11.00 -9.22 9.01
C CYS A 258 12.02 -9.10 7.87
N GLY A 259 12.98 -10.04 7.77
CA GLY A 259 13.93 -10.10 6.66
C GLY A 259 13.26 -10.26 5.30
N GLU A 260 12.28 -11.16 5.18
CA GLU A 260 11.50 -11.34 3.94
C GLU A 260 10.71 -10.09 3.55
N LEU A 261 10.19 -9.35 4.54
CA LEU A 261 9.46 -8.11 4.33
C LEU A 261 10.38 -6.97 3.89
N GLU A 262 11.60 -6.88 4.43
CA GLU A 262 12.62 -5.94 3.98
C GLU A 262 13.10 -6.24 2.56
N GLU A 263 13.32 -7.53 2.23
CA GLU A 263 13.69 -7.95 0.87
C GLU A 263 12.58 -7.61 -0.13
N PHE A 264 11.31 -7.84 0.25
CA PHE A 264 10.16 -7.41 -0.53
C PHE A 264 10.18 -5.89 -0.75
N ALA A 265 10.37 -5.09 0.30
CA ALA A 265 10.33 -3.65 0.19
C ALA A 265 11.49 -3.07 -0.65
N THR A 266 12.64 -3.74 -0.63
CA THR A 266 13.82 -3.36 -1.43
C THR A 266 13.63 -3.73 -2.89
N SER A 267 13.11 -4.94 -3.18
CA SER A 267 12.89 -5.42 -4.55
C SER A 267 11.72 -4.74 -5.26
N ALA A 268 10.70 -4.29 -4.52
CA ALA A 268 9.53 -3.62 -5.08
C ALA A 268 9.71 -2.12 -5.29
N ARG A 269 10.88 -1.57 -4.95
CA ARG A 269 11.15 -0.13 -5.04
C ARG A 269 11.28 0.29 -6.52
N PRO A 270 10.53 1.31 -6.96
CA PRO A 270 10.68 1.82 -8.33
C PRO A 270 12.09 2.41 -8.51
N ASP A 271 12.71 2.11 -9.66
CA ASP A 271 14.02 2.65 -10.03
C ASP A 271 13.95 4.19 -10.03
N PRO A 272 14.95 4.89 -9.46
CA PRO A 272 15.01 6.34 -9.56
C PRO A 272 15.32 6.71 -11.02
N SER A 273 14.27 7.08 -11.77
CA SER A 273 14.37 7.70 -13.09
C SER A 273 14.85 9.15 -13.02
#